data_AF-A0A968F478-F1
#
_entry.id   AF-A0A968F478-F1
#
_cell.length_a   1.000
_cell.length_b   1.000
_cell.length_c   1.000
_cell.angle_alpha   90.00
_cell.angle_beta   90.00
_cell.angle_gamma   90.00
#
_symmetry.space_group_name_H-M   'P 1'
#
loop_
_entity.id
_entity.type
_entity.pdbx_description
1 polymer ?
#
loop_
_entity_poly.entity_id
_entity_poly.type
_entity_poly.pdbx_seq_one_letter_code
_entity_poly.pdbx_strand_id
1 'polypeptide(L)'
;PCIDAADGDAAPTIDISGSGRIDVSYVENIGTGDPNYTDIGAYESPTTWFVDVDASAGNGDGTSWGDAFTDLKDALNDADDGDEIWVAEGTYKPDDVNDDRSISFELTAGVGVYGGFVGTEEGRHQRNWAVYTTILSGDIGTTYDMNDNSYHVVKGASNAILDGFWITRGNADGSSPDNSGGGMYNSQASTVMNCFFSDNLAAVSGGGIYNTAGASIINCVFSDNSANYGGGIFNFGSGVEITNCTLSGNEATTNGGGMGSSTYSPTVTNCIFWGDTPDEIYNYNSNSTFSYCDIQGCGGSSSWDPNFGTDLGGNIDSDPCFVDINNPAGADGVFLTWDDGLRLDGNSLCIDAADGDSAHLQDILGLNRIDVNGVDHNGVGGPDYVDMGAYESYSGLDSDSDGMPDDYEIIHGLDLTDSNDANEDLDSDDLSNLLEYQIGTWAGYEDTDRDGMDDGWEHTYALDPLDDSDVSQDADNDGLNNLDEYT
;
A
#
# COMPACT_ATOMS: atom_id res chain seq x y z
N PRO A 1 14.40 29.50 13.01
CA PRO A 1 15.43 30.52 13.34
C PRO A 1 16.85 30.13 12.92
N CYS A 2 17.14 28.84 12.72
CA CYS A 2 18.41 28.38 12.17
C CYS A 2 18.37 28.15 10.66
N ILE A 3 17.17 28.03 10.07
CA ILE A 3 16.98 27.88 8.62
C ILE A 3 17.28 29.21 7.93
N ASP A 4 18.00 29.17 6.81
CA ASP A 4 18.47 30.30 5.98
C ASP A 4 19.13 31.44 6.79
N ALA A 5 19.82 31.08 7.87
CA ALA A 5 20.30 32.03 8.87
C ALA A 5 21.83 32.09 9.01
N ALA A 6 22.57 31.22 8.33
CA ALA A 6 24.03 31.16 8.43
C ALA A 6 24.73 32.20 7.56
N ASP A 7 26.04 32.31 7.74
CA ASP A 7 26.92 33.08 6.87
C ASP A 7 27.43 32.16 5.75
N GLY A 8 26.87 32.25 4.54
CA GLY A 8 27.17 31.38 3.40
C GLY A 8 28.63 31.36 2.99
N ASP A 9 29.33 32.48 3.18
CA ASP A 9 30.78 32.57 2.93
C ASP A 9 31.61 31.73 3.91
N ALA A 10 31.04 31.44 5.08
CA ALA A 10 31.66 30.64 6.14
C ALA A 10 31.14 29.19 6.17
N ALA A 11 30.02 28.93 5.49
CA ALA A 11 29.43 27.61 5.42
C ALA A 11 30.14 26.73 4.39
N PRO A 12 30.30 25.42 4.66
CA PRO A 12 30.68 24.48 3.61
C PRO A 12 29.56 24.41 2.55
N THR A 13 29.95 24.16 1.30
CA THR A 13 29.02 24.10 0.15
C THR A 13 28.06 22.91 0.22
N ILE A 14 28.34 21.94 1.08
CA ILE A 14 27.50 20.80 1.41
C ILE A 14 27.42 20.65 2.92
N ASP A 15 26.36 20.04 3.40
CA ASP A 15 26.18 19.70 4.81
C ASP A 15 26.91 18.38 5.18
N ILE A 16 26.63 17.82 6.36
CA ILE A 16 27.29 16.59 6.83
C ILE A 16 26.75 15.31 6.18
N SER A 17 25.52 15.31 5.67
CA SER A 17 24.95 14.22 4.85
C SER A 17 25.46 14.28 3.41
N GLY A 18 26.01 15.42 3.00
CA GLY A 18 26.54 15.64 1.66
C GLY A 18 25.58 16.42 0.77
N SER A 19 24.44 16.82 1.31
CA SER A 19 23.39 17.60 0.66
C SER A 19 23.89 19.00 0.36
N GLY A 20 23.46 19.57 -0.77
CA GLY A 20 23.73 20.97 -1.08
C GLY A 20 23.21 21.91 0.02
N ARG A 21 23.81 23.09 0.17
CA ARG A 21 23.15 24.17 0.91
C ARG A 21 22.04 24.74 0.01
N ILE A 22 20.80 24.82 0.46
CA ILE A 22 19.59 25.06 -0.35
C ILE A 22 18.76 26.18 0.28
N ASP A 23 18.08 26.98 -0.56
CA ASP A 23 17.18 28.05 -0.14
C ASP A 23 15.79 27.53 0.20
N VAL A 24 15.37 27.67 1.46
CA VAL A 24 14.01 27.30 1.86
C VAL A 24 13.08 28.48 1.57
N SER A 25 12.50 28.49 0.36
CA SER A 25 11.79 29.65 -0.22
C SER A 25 10.68 30.31 0.63
N TYR A 26 10.10 29.61 1.61
CA TYR A 26 9.10 30.13 2.55
C TYR A 26 9.68 30.65 3.88
N VAL A 27 10.98 30.52 4.09
CA VAL A 27 11.72 31.08 5.22
C VAL A 27 12.45 32.36 4.75
N GLU A 28 12.51 33.36 5.62
CA GLU A 28 13.21 34.60 5.29
C GLU A 28 14.72 34.38 5.44
N ASN A 29 15.48 34.66 4.37
CA ASN A 29 16.95 34.59 4.36
C ASN A 29 17.54 35.70 5.23
N ILE A 30 17.65 35.41 6.51
CA ILE A 30 18.19 36.31 7.54
C ILE A 30 19.71 36.15 7.73
N GLY A 31 20.31 35.18 7.04
CA GLY A 31 21.74 34.93 6.97
C GLY A 31 22.54 36.03 6.24
N THR A 32 23.85 35.83 6.16
CA THR A 32 24.78 36.71 5.41
C THR A 32 25.62 35.89 4.43
N GLY A 33 26.45 36.53 3.60
CA GLY A 33 27.34 35.82 2.65
C GLY A 33 26.67 35.40 1.33
N ASP A 34 27.37 34.60 0.53
CA ASP A 34 26.90 34.08 -0.77
C ASP A 34 27.15 32.56 -0.88
N PRO A 35 26.11 31.70 -0.81
CA PRO A 35 24.69 32.05 -0.74
C PRO A 35 24.19 32.41 0.67
N ASN A 36 23.27 33.37 0.79
CA ASN A 36 22.76 33.82 2.09
C ASN A 36 21.61 32.97 2.67
N TYR A 37 21.39 31.79 2.10
CA TYR A 37 20.32 30.85 2.45
C TYR A 37 20.84 29.61 3.19
N THR A 38 22.10 29.56 3.60
CA THR A 38 22.61 28.39 4.31
C THR A 38 22.02 28.28 5.73
N ASP A 39 21.72 27.06 6.18
CA ASP A 39 21.28 26.79 7.55
C ASP A 39 22.41 26.84 8.58
N ILE A 40 22.09 27.32 9.79
CA ILE A 40 22.95 27.20 10.96
C ILE A 40 22.86 25.77 11.49
N GLY A 41 23.81 24.93 11.10
CA GLY A 41 23.86 23.56 11.58
C GLY A 41 24.82 22.67 10.82
N ALA A 42 24.94 21.43 11.30
CA ALA A 42 25.65 20.40 10.56
C ALA A 42 24.83 19.87 9.38
N TYR A 43 23.51 19.95 9.45
CA TYR A 43 22.56 19.53 8.42
C TYR A 43 21.88 20.75 7.79
N GLU A 44 21.46 20.60 6.55
CA GLU A 44 20.46 21.45 5.90
C GLU A 44 19.04 20.98 6.29
N SER A 45 18.07 21.88 6.20
CA SER A 45 16.66 21.53 6.28
C SER A 45 16.31 20.62 5.10
N PRO A 46 15.62 19.48 5.34
CA PRO A 46 15.07 18.65 4.29
C PRO A 46 14.25 19.44 3.27
N THR A 47 14.43 19.09 1.99
CA THR A 47 13.60 19.57 0.88
C THR A 47 12.45 18.61 0.65
N THR A 48 11.32 19.14 0.18
CA THR A 48 10.20 18.33 -0.33
C THR A 48 10.13 18.50 -1.84
N TRP A 49 10.23 17.38 -2.55
CA TRP A 49 10.10 17.31 -4.00
C TRP A 49 8.71 16.79 -4.38
N PHE A 50 8.12 17.38 -5.41
CA PHE A 50 6.77 17.04 -5.87
C PHE A 50 6.82 16.36 -7.24
N VAL A 51 6.09 15.26 -7.38
CA VAL A 51 6.00 14.47 -8.60
C VAL A 51 4.54 14.26 -8.97
N ASP A 52 4.18 14.63 -10.19
CA ASP A 52 2.83 14.47 -10.74
C ASP A 52 2.94 14.22 -12.25
N VAL A 53 2.55 13.01 -12.67
CA VAL A 53 2.60 12.58 -14.08
C VAL A 53 1.72 13.44 -14.99
N ASP A 54 0.67 14.06 -14.45
CA ASP A 54 -0.29 14.91 -15.16
C ASP A 54 0.06 16.41 -15.09
N ALA A 55 1.16 16.77 -14.43
CA ALA A 55 1.63 18.14 -14.33
C ALA A 55 1.88 18.75 -15.73
N SER A 56 1.18 19.86 -16.02
CA SER A 56 1.14 20.42 -17.39
C SER A 56 1.42 21.93 -17.48
N ALA A 57 1.75 22.61 -16.38
CA ALA A 57 1.73 24.09 -16.33
C ALA A 57 2.91 24.81 -15.63
N GLY A 58 3.96 24.10 -15.19
CA GLY A 58 5.09 24.68 -14.45
C GLY A 58 6.46 24.62 -15.13
N ASN A 59 7.51 24.95 -14.36
CA ASN A 59 8.92 24.82 -14.74
C ASN A 59 9.37 23.35 -14.85
N GLY A 60 8.68 22.43 -14.16
CA GLY A 60 9.06 21.02 -14.08
C GLY A 60 10.35 20.82 -13.26
N ASP A 61 10.47 21.55 -12.16
CA ASP A 61 11.64 21.53 -11.27
C ASP A 61 11.37 20.89 -9.91
N GLY A 62 10.16 20.36 -9.69
CA GLY A 62 9.79 19.62 -8.49
C GLY A 62 9.61 20.45 -7.23
N THR A 63 9.64 21.78 -7.30
CA THR A 63 9.64 22.64 -6.10
C THR A 63 8.25 22.93 -5.52
N SER A 64 7.19 22.61 -6.25
CA SER A 64 5.80 22.68 -5.82
C SER A 64 4.94 21.77 -6.68
N TRP A 65 3.69 21.48 -6.29
CA TRP A 65 2.74 20.78 -7.16
C TRP A 65 2.55 21.45 -8.54
N GLY A 66 2.56 22.79 -8.57
CA GLY A 66 2.44 23.53 -9.83
C GLY A 66 3.66 23.41 -10.74
N ASP A 67 4.83 23.10 -10.17
CA ASP A 67 6.12 22.93 -10.85
C ASP A 67 6.64 21.49 -10.76
N ALA A 68 5.78 20.51 -10.46
CA ALA A 68 6.15 19.14 -10.17
C ALA A 68 6.93 18.47 -11.32
N PHE A 69 7.80 17.53 -10.97
CA PHE A 69 8.38 16.62 -11.95
C PHE A 69 7.30 15.70 -12.52
N THR A 70 7.39 15.37 -13.81
CA THR A 70 6.49 14.39 -14.46
C THR A 70 7.06 12.97 -14.44
N ASP A 71 8.31 12.80 -14.01
CA ASP A 71 9.00 11.52 -13.86
C ASP A 71 9.60 11.43 -12.45
N LEU A 72 9.23 10.39 -11.71
CA LEU A 72 9.75 10.14 -10.35
C LEU A 72 11.28 10.01 -10.33
N LYS A 73 11.91 9.55 -11.42
CA LYS A 73 13.38 9.46 -11.48
C LYS A 73 14.04 10.83 -11.40
N ASP A 74 13.43 11.88 -11.94
CA ASP A 74 14.01 13.21 -11.89
C ASP A 74 14.07 13.70 -10.44
N ALA A 75 13.00 13.48 -9.67
CA ALA A 75 12.99 13.74 -8.23
C ALA A 75 14.01 12.88 -7.46
N LEU A 76 14.11 11.58 -7.77
CA LEU A 76 15.08 10.68 -7.13
C LEU A 76 16.53 11.09 -7.39
N ASN A 77 16.83 11.63 -8.57
CA ASN A 77 18.17 12.09 -8.95
C ASN A 77 18.55 13.41 -8.26
N ASP A 78 17.56 14.26 -7.95
CA ASP A 78 17.76 15.58 -7.35
C ASP A 78 17.68 15.56 -5.82
N ALA A 79 17.00 14.57 -5.23
CA ALA A 79 16.86 14.43 -3.78
C ALA A 79 18.16 14.02 -3.08
N ASP A 80 18.39 14.57 -1.88
CA ASP A 80 19.52 14.25 -1.00
C ASP A 80 19.05 13.59 0.32
N ASP A 81 19.97 12.96 1.07
CA ASP A 81 19.69 12.33 2.37
C ASP A 81 18.92 13.27 3.32
N GLY A 82 17.76 12.79 3.80
CA GLY A 82 16.83 13.55 4.64
C GLY A 82 15.64 14.13 3.90
N ASP A 83 15.68 14.27 2.58
CA ASP A 83 14.58 14.82 1.77
C ASP A 83 13.34 13.91 1.74
N GLU A 84 12.20 14.51 1.39
CA GLU A 84 10.97 13.79 1.06
C GLU A 84 10.60 13.99 -0.41
N ILE A 85 10.08 12.95 -1.05
CA ILE A 85 9.46 13.01 -2.38
C ILE A 85 7.99 12.64 -2.22
N TRP A 86 7.10 13.55 -2.60
CA TRP A 86 5.65 13.36 -2.58
C TRP A 86 5.17 13.11 -4.01
N VAL A 87 4.50 11.98 -4.21
CA VAL A 87 4.09 11.49 -5.52
C VAL A 87 2.58 11.49 -5.60
N ALA A 88 2.03 12.26 -6.54
CA ALA A 88 0.61 12.25 -6.82
C ALA A 88 0.15 10.88 -7.33
N GLU A 89 -1.15 10.64 -7.27
CA GLU A 89 -1.81 9.50 -7.90
C GLU A 89 -1.40 9.35 -9.37
N GLY A 90 -1.58 8.13 -9.87
CA GLY A 90 -1.28 7.81 -11.26
C GLY A 90 -0.23 6.72 -11.40
N THR A 91 0.11 6.42 -12.65
CA THR A 91 1.05 5.34 -13.00
C THR A 91 2.39 5.88 -13.47
N TYR A 92 3.44 5.51 -12.76
CA TYR A 92 4.82 5.89 -13.03
C TYR A 92 5.60 4.65 -13.48
N LYS A 93 6.38 4.79 -14.55
CA LYS A 93 7.18 3.70 -15.12
C LYS A 93 8.68 4.01 -15.11
N PRO A 94 9.56 3.02 -14.87
CA PRO A 94 10.99 3.27 -14.85
C PRO A 94 11.57 3.78 -16.18
N ASP A 95 11.05 3.37 -17.33
CA ASP A 95 11.45 3.94 -18.64
C ASP A 95 10.32 3.85 -19.67
N ASP A 96 9.61 4.95 -19.87
CA ASP A 96 8.53 5.04 -20.87
C ASP A 96 9.03 5.63 -22.22
N VAL A 97 10.35 5.73 -22.42
CA VAL A 97 10.95 6.35 -23.62
C VAL A 97 11.66 5.34 -24.51
N ASN A 98 12.49 4.46 -23.94
CA ASN A 98 13.31 3.52 -24.72
C ASN A 98 13.04 2.05 -24.39
N ASP A 99 12.10 1.77 -23.50
CA ASP A 99 11.75 0.43 -23.02
C ASP A 99 12.99 -0.33 -22.50
N ASP A 100 13.93 0.39 -21.87
CA ASP A 100 15.13 -0.19 -21.30
C ASP A 100 14.81 -0.90 -19.98
N ARG A 101 14.65 -2.22 -20.08
CA ARG A 101 14.36 -3.13 -18.96
C ARG A 101 15.32 -3.02 -17.78
N SER A 102 16.54 -2.49 -17.99
CA SER A 102 17.54 -2.36 -16.92
C SER A 102 17.33 -1.14 -16.02
N ILE A 103 16.43 -0.24 -16.41
CA ILE A 103 16.08 0.96 -15.64
C ILE A 103 15.01 0.59 -14.60
N SER A 104 15.20 1.14 -13.40
CA SER A 104 14.35 0.97 -12.22
C SER A 104 14.18 2.31 -11.52
N PHE A 105 13.19 2.44 -10.64
CA PHE A 105 13.20 3.49 -9.63
C PHE A 105 14.25 3.15 -8.57
N GLU A 106 15.42 3.77 -8.68
CA GLU A 106 16.51 3.59 -7.71
C GLU A 106 16.30 4.53 -6.54
N LEU A 107 15.95 4.00 -5.36
CA LEU A 107 15.76 4.82 -4.17
C LEU A 107 17.06 5.54 -3.81
N THR A 108 16.93 6.72 -3.21
CA THR A 108 18.07 7.49 -2.71
C THR A 108 18.24 7.29 -1.21
N ALA A 109 19.49 7.14 -0.77
CA ALA A 109 19.78 6.82 0.62
C ALA A 109 19.24 7.90 1.56
N GLY A 110 18.44 7.50 2.55
CA GLY A 110 17.85 8.40 3.54
C GLY A 110 16.69 9.26 3.04
N VAL A 111 16.26 9.10 1.79
CA VAL A 111 15.11 9.82 1.22
C VAL A 111 13.83 9.05 1.51
N GLY A 112 12.79 9.77 1.93
CA GLY A 112 11.44 9.22 2.06
C GLY A 112 10.62 9.47 0.81
N VAL A 113 10.11 8.41 0.18
CA VAL A 113 9.26 8.48 -1.01
C VAL A 113 7.85 8.06 -0.61
N TYR A 114 6.87 8.94 -0.81
CA TYR A 114 5.50 8.78 -0.34
C TYR A 114 4.51 8.93 -1.49
N GLY A 115 3.67 7.91 -1.70
CA GLY A 115 2.50 7.96 -2.59
C GLY A 115 1.24 8.34 -1.82
N GLY A 116 0.13 8.52 -2.54
CA GLY A 116 -1.18 8.81 -1.96
C GLY A 116 -1.63 10.26 -2.02
N PHE A 117 -1.08 11.07 -2.91
CA PHE A 117 -1.41 12.50 -3.03
C PHE A 117 -2.32 12.78 -4.22
N VAL A 118 -3.19 13.78 -4.12
CA VAL A 118 -3.95 14.35 -5.25
C VAL A 118 -3.09 15.30 -6.07
N GLY A 119 -2.13 15.97 -5.44
CA GLY A 119 -1.33 17.03 -6.07
C GLY A 119 -1.73 18.44 -5.65
N THR A 120 -2.36 18.60 -4.48
CA THR A 120 -2.75 19.91 -3.94
C THR A 120 -2.45 20.10 -2.45
N GLU A 121 -1.91 19.07 -1.81
CA GLU A 121 -1.66 18.99 -0.39
C GLU A 121 -0.55 19.95 0.06
N GLU A 122 -0.74 20.54 1.23
CA GLU A 122 0.25 21.38 1.92
C GLU A 122 1.07 20.58 2.95
N GLY A 123 0.73 19.31 3.20
CA GLY A 123 1.35 18.48 4.22
C GLY A 123 1.20 16.98 3.98
N ARG A 124 2.25 16.19 4.29
CA ARG A 124 2.23 14.72 4.16
C ARG A 124 1.09 14.01 4.90
N HIS A 125 0.59 14.59 6.00
CA HIS A 125 -0.54 14.04 6.76
C HIS A 125 -1.90 14.15 6.04
N GLN A 126 -1.97 14.90 4.94
CA GLN A 126 -3.19 15.03 4.13
C GLN A 126 -3.31 13.95 3.05
N ARG A 127 -2.22 13.21 2.78
CA ARG A 127 -2.21 12.12 1.81
C ARG A 127 -3.21 11.04 2.25
N ASN A 128 -3.81 10.37 1.28
CA ASN A 128 -4.61 9.18 1.47
C ASN A 128 -4.24 8.16 0.38
N TRP A 129 -3.33 7.24 0.72
CA TRP A 129 -2.82 6.25 -0.23
C TRP A 129 -3.84 5.14 -0.57
N ALA A 130 -4.91 5.02 0.21
CA ALA A 130 -5.99 4.09 -0.06
C ALA A 130 -6.99 4.62 -1.12
N VAL A 131 -7.07 5.94 -1.27
CA VAL A 131 -7.96 6.59 -2.24
C VAL A 131 -7.20 7.09 -3.46
N TYR A 132 -6.02 7.67 -3.26
CA TYR A 132 -5.23 8.30 -4.32
C TYR A 132 -4.07 7.39 -4.72
N THR A 133 -4.41 6.26 -5.36
CA THR A 133 -3.46 5.18 -5.66
C THR A 133 -2.29 5.65 -6.52
N THR A 134 -1.08 5.44 -6.02
CA THR A 134 0.16 5.70 -6.76
C THR A 134 0.81 4.38 -7.18
N ILE A 135 0.91 4.16 -8.49
CA ILE A 135 1.36 2.89 -9.07
C ILE A 135 2.78 3.04 -9.63
N LEU A 136 3.70 2.20 -9.16
CA LEU A 136 5.00 1.99 -9.79
C LEU A 136 4.90 0.73 -10.64
N SER A 137 4.89 0.88 -11.96
CA SER A 137 4.65 -0.22 -12.90
C SER A 137 5.87 -0.51 -13.76
N GLY A 138 6.24 -1.80 -13.84
CA GLY A 138 7.25 -2.31 -14.76
C GLY A 138 6.78 -2.45 -16.20
N ASP A 139 5.50 -2.22 -16.52
CA ASP A 139 4.89 -2.37 -17.86
C ASP A 139 5.30 -1.24 -18.83
N ILE A 140 6.56 -1.28 -19.24
CA ILE A 140 7.16 -0.39 -20.24
C ILE A 140 6.94 -0.95 -21.66
N GLY A 141 7.02 -0.10 -22.69
CA GLY A 141 6.82 -0.54 -24.06
C GLY A 141 5.36 -0.92 -24.38
N THR A 142 5.13 -2.19 -24.71
CA THR A 142 3.83 -2.68 -25.16
C THR A 142 2.98 -3.07 -23.96
N THR A 143 1.85 -2.38 -23.79
CA THR A 143 0.94 -2.63 -22.67
C THR A 143 0.62 -4.12 -22.50
N TYR A 144 0.85 -4.64 -21.29
CA TYR A 144 0.63 -6.03 -20.89
C TYR A 144 1.55 -7.07 -21.57
N ASP A 145 2.66 -6.67 -22.19
CA ASP A 145 3.68 -7.60 -22.70
C ASP A 145 4.79 -7.79 -21.67
N MET A 146 4.76 -8.89 -20.90
CA MET A 146 5.80 -9.15 -19.91
C MET A 146 7.25 -9.17 -20.45
N ASN A 147 7.46 -9.32 -21.77
CA ASN A 147 8.80 -9.45 -22.35
C ASN A 147 9.57 -8.12 -22.42
N ASP A 148 8.89 -6.99 -22.45
CA ASP A 148 9.51 -5.66 -22.39
C ASP A 148 9.43 -5.04 -20.99
N ASN A 149 8.74 -5.64 -20.02
CA ASN A 149 8.72 -5.14 -18.64
C ASN A 149 10.10 -4.94 -18.00
N SER A 150 10.25 -3.90 -17.17
CA SER A 150 11.44 -3.68 -16.32
C SER A 150 11.82 -4.93 -15.53
N TYR A 151 13.12 -5.22 -15.40
CA TYR A 151 13.58 -6.34 -14.58
C TYR A 151 13.23 -6.14 -13.11
N HIS A 152 13.49 -4.93 -12.60
CA HIS A 152 13.11 -4.52 -11.25
C HIS A 152 12.31 -3.23 -11.37
N VAL A 153 11.14 -3.16 -10.76
CA VAL A 153 10.41 -1.89 -10.70
C VAL A 153 11.17 -0.92 -9.79
N VAL A 154 11.58 -1.40 -8.60
CA VAL A 154 12.28 -0.61 -7.58
C VAL A 154 13.63 -1.25 -7.20
N LYS A 155 14.64 -0.42 -6.93
CA LYS A 155 15.88 -0.85 -6.26
C LYS A 155 16.04 -0.13 -4.93
N GLY A 156 16.28 -0.90 -3.87
CA GLY A 156 16.39 -0.37 -2.51
C GLY A 156 17.69 0.39 -2.22
N ALA A 157 17.64 1.30 -1.26
CA ALA A 157 18.75 2.11 -0.79
C ALA A 157 18.79 2.24 0.74
N SER A 158 19.97 2.53 1.28
CA SER A 158 20.19 2.57 2.73
C SER A 158 19.37 3.68 3.38
N ASN A 159 18.59 3.32 4.41
CA ASN A 159 17.70 4.21 5.15
C ASN A 159 16.63 4.91 4.30
N ALA A 160 16.39 4.45 3.07
CA ALA A 160 15.29 4.97 2.26
C ALA A 160 13.95 4.46 2.79
N ILE A 161 12.89 5.25 2.65
CA ILE A 161 11.51 4.86 2.95
C ILE A 161 10.74 4.83 1.64
N LEU A 162 10.02 3.73 1.38
CA LEU A 162 9.01 3.63 0.33
C LEU A 162 7.67 3.38 1.00
N ASP A 163 6.71 4.29 0.82
CA ASP A 163 5.46 4.30 1.58
C ASP A 163 4.23 4.66 0.72
N GLY A 164 3.23 3.79 0.67
CA GLY A 164 1.94 4.07 0.01
C GLY A 164 1.96 3.86 -1.50
N PHE A 165 2.59 2.78 -1.99
CA PHE A 165 2.68 2.48 -3.42
C PHE A 165 2.11 1.11 -3.76
N TRP A 166 1.54 0.99 -4.95
CA TRP A 166 1.31 -0.29 -5.62
C TRP A 166 2.46 -0.56 -6.61
N ILE A 167 3.26 -1.59 -6.33
CA ILE A 167 4.41 -2.02 -7.14
C ILE A 167 4.00 -3.25 -7.96
N THR A 168 4.03 -3.12 -9.29
CA THR A 168 3.50 -4.17 -10.16
C THR A 168 4.29 -4.36 -11.45
N ARG A 169 4.12 -5.54 -12.06
CA ARG A 169 4.58 -5.88 -13.41
C ARG A 169 6.09 -5.83 -13.60
N GLY A 170 6.89 -6.03 -12.55
CA GLY A 170 8.30 -6.35 -12.72
C GLY A 170 8.50 -7.75 -13.31
N ASN A 171 9.48 -7.93 -14.19
CA ASN A 171 9.83 -9.24 -14.75
C ASN A 171 11.35 -9.46 -14.74
N ALA A 172 11.90 -9.92 -13.61
CA ALA A 172 13.31 -10.24 -13.45
C ALA A 172 13.66 -11.60 -14.10
N ASP A 173 13.72 -11.67 -15.43
CA ASP A 173 14.07 -12.87 -16.21
C ASP A 173 15.46 -12.81 -16.91
N GLY A 174 16.26 -11.80 -16.55
CA GLY A 174 17.57 -11.55 -17.11
C GLY A 174 18.69 -12.45 -16.56
N SER A 175 19.93 -12.00 -16.72
CA SER A 175 21.09 -12.62 -16.05
C SER A 175 21.32 -11.96 -14.70
N SER A 176 21.78 -12.72 -13.70
CA SER A 176 22.15 -12.17 -12.38
C SER A 176 22.93 -10.84 -12.51
N PRO A 177 22.49 -9.77 -11.81
CA PRO A 177 21.47 -9.74 -10.74
C PRO A 177 20.00 -9.68 -11.20
N ASP A 178 19.74 -9.45 -12.49
CA ASP A 178 18.42 -9.13 -13.07
C ASP A 178 17.46 -10.34 -13.17
N ASN A 179 17.67 -11.36 -12.33
CA ASN A 179 16.91 -12.60 -12.30
C ASN A 179 16.17 -12.83 -10.96
N SER A 180 16.19 -11.85 -10.06
CA SER A 180 15.59 -11.91 -8.72
C SER A 180 15.02 -10.53 -8.35
N GLY A 181 13.92 -10.45 -7.61
CA GLY A 181 13.33 -9.18 -7.18
C GLY A 181 12.58 -8.46 -8.29
N GLY A 182 11.51 -9.06 -8.82
CA GLY A 182 10.72 -8.46 -9.91
C GLY A 182 10.14 -7.11 -9.49
N GLY A 183 9.41 -7.06 -8.38
CA GLY A 183 8.91 -5.81 -7.82
C GLY A 183 10.04 -4.97 -7.26
N MET A 184 10.84 -5.53 -6.35
CA MET A 184 11.97 -4.84 -5.74
C MET A 184 13.21 -5.72 -5.57
N TYR A 185 14.34 -5.20 -6.03
CA TYR A 185 15.67 -5.71 -5.68
C TYR A 185 16.26 -4.88 -4.52
N ASN A 186 16.14 -5.39 -3.30
CA ASN A 186 16.55 -4.66 -2.11
C ASN A 186 17.96 -5.07 -1.67
N SER A 187 18.94 -4.30 -2.14
CA SER A 187 20.37 -4.56 -1.87
C SER A 187 20.94 -3.83 -0.65
N GLN A 188 20.14 -2.97 -0.04
CA GLN A 188 20.52 -2.08 1.06
C GLN A 188 19.41 -2.08 2.13
N ALA A 189 19.67 -1.44 3.27
CA ALA A 189 18.70 -1.40 4.36
C ALA A 189 17.58 -0.40 4.10
N SER A 190 16.51 -0.81 3.42
CA SER A 190 15.32 0.01 3.12
C SER A 190 14.15 -0.29 4.06
N THR A 191 13.30 0.70 4.30
CA THR A 191 11.98 0.53 4.92
C THR A 191 10.91 0.56 3.81
N VAL A 192 10.09 -0.48 3.75
CA VAL A 192 8.95 -0.60 2.83
C VAL A 192 7.69 -0.67 3.67
N MET A 193 6.76 0.26 3.47
CA MET A 193 5.60 0.44 4.34
C MET A 193 4.33 0.72 3.53
N ASN A 194 3.17 0.23 3.95
CA ASN A 194 1.89 0.52 3.28
C ASN A 194 1.95 0.28 1.76
N CYS A 195 2.69 -0.75 1.34
CA CYS A 195 2.91 -1.04 -0.07
C CYS A 195 2.22 -2.33 -0.48
N PHE A 196 1.72 -2.33 -1.70
CA PHE A 196 1.15 -3.51 -2.34
C PHE A 196 2.09 -4.03 -3.43
N PHE A 197 2.39 -5.32 -3.43
CA PHE A 197 3.18 -5.96 -4.48
C PHE A 197 2.33 -7.02 -5.18
N SER A 198 2.08 -6.84 -6.48
CA SER A 198 1.40 -7.86 -7.29
C SER A 198 1.84 -7.97 -8.72
N ASP A 199 1.59 -9.15 -9.30
CA ASP A 199 1.94 -9.49 -10.68
C ASP A 199 3.42 -9.27 -10.99
N ASN A 200 4.28 -9.46 -9.98
CA ASN A 200 5.72 -9.38 -10.16
C ASN A 200 6.33 -10.76 -10.33
N LEU A 201 7.18 -10.91 -11.35
CA LEU A 201 7.81 -12.15 -11.75
C LEU A 201 9.33 -12.09 -11.58
N ALA A 202 9.91 -13.17 -11.06
CA ALA A 202 11.35 -13.37 -11.04
C ALA A 202 11.75 -14.78 -11.48
N ALA A 203 12.77 -14.91 -12.32
CA ALA A 203 13.23 -16.23 -12.77
C ALA A 203 13.90 -17.06 -11.67
N VAL A 204 14.32 -16.47 -10.54
CA VAL A 204 15.01 -17.18 -9.45
C VAL A 204 14.38 -16.93 -8.10
N SER A 205 14.43 -15.71 -7.58
CA SER A 205 14.05 -15.47 -6.18
C SER A 205 13.32 -14.14 -5.99
N GLY A 206 12.27 -14.14 -5.16
CA GLY A 206 11.55 -12.92 -4.80
C GLY A 206 10.82 -12.32 -5.99
N GLY A 207 9.62 -12.83 -6.31
CA GLY A 207 8.78 -12.20 -7.35
C GLY A 207 8.44 -10.77 -6.92
N GLY A 208 7.91 -10.62 -5.70
CA GLY A 208 7.67 -9.33 -5.06
C GLY A 208 8.98 -8.65 -4.64
N ILE A 209 9.66 -9.18 -3.62
CA ILE A 209 10.91 -8.58 -3.09
C ILE A 209 12.02 -9.63 -2.95
N TYR A 210 13.23 -9.26 -3.38
CA TYR A 210 14.46 -9.99 -3.05
C TYR A 210 15.37 -9.15 -2.15
N ASN A 211 15.54 -9.57 -0.90
CA ASN A 211 16.36 -8.87 0.10
C ASN A 211 17.76 -9.49 0.19
N THR A 212 18.82 -8.74 -0.16
CA THR A 212 20.22 -9.15 0.10
C THR A 212 20.85 -8.44 1.29
N ALA A 213 20.16 -7.43 1.84
CA ALA A 213 20.51 -6.73 3.08
C ALA A 213 19.36 -6.86 4.09
N GLY A 214 19.50 -6.22 5.26
CA GLY A 214 18.38 -6.08 6.19
C GLY A 214 17.26 -5.23 5.56
N ALA A 215 16.05 -5.36 6.07
CA ALA A 215 14.89 -4.62 5.56
C ALA A 215 13.81 -4.57 6.65
N SER A 216 13.04 -3.50 6.69
CA SER A 216 11.81 -3.43 7.48
C SER A 216 10.64 -3.40 6.50
N ILE A 217 9.84 -4.46 6.48
CA ILE A 217 8.66 -4.61 5.61
C ILE A 217 7.45 -4.57 6.52
N ILE A 218 6.66 -3.50 6.43
CA ILE A 218 5.65 -3.16 7.43
C ILE A 218 4.32 -2.91 6.73
N ASN A 219 3.24 -3.54 7.19
CA ASN A 219 1.90 -3.21 6.72
C ASN A 219 1.77 -3.29 5.18
N CYS A 220 2.34 -4.35 4.60
CA CYS A 220 2.39 -4.57 3.15
C CYS A 220 1.60 -5.80 2.77
N VAL A 221 1.14 -5.86 1.52
CA VAL A 221 0.49 -7.04 0.96
C VAL A 221 1.28 -7.54 -0.26
N PHE A 222 1.38 -8.86 -0.37
CA PHE A 222 1.99 -9.56 -1.49
C PHE A 222 0.96 -10.52 -2.07
N SER A 223 0.47 -10.24 -3.28
CA SER A 223 -0.46 -11.10 -4.00
C SER A 223 0.03 -11.42 -5.40
N ASP A 224 -0.19 -12.66 -5.87
CA ASP A 224 0.05 -13.04 -7.27
C ASP A 224 1.49 -12.77 -7.77
N ASN A 225 2.47 -12.78 -6.85
CA ASN A 225 3.88 -12.70 -7.23
C ASN A 225 4.45 -14.09 -7.48
N SER A 226 5.36 -14.21 -8.44
CA SER A 226 5.87 -15.50 -8.91
C SER A 226 7.40 -15.57 -8.98
N ALA A 227 7.98 -16.65 -8.48
CA ALA A 227 9.40 -16.94 -8.59
C ALA A 227 9.74 -18.45 -8.63
N ASN A 228 11.01 -18.83 -8.63
CA ASN A 228 11.37 -20.22 -8.29
C ASN A 228 11.40 -20.46 -6.77
N TYR A 229 11.84 -19.45 -6.01
CA TYR A 229 11.88 -19.47 -4.55
C TYR A 229 11.39 -18.15 -3.98
N GLY A 230 10.50 -18.16 -3.00
CA GLY A 230 9.95 -16.91 -2.44
C GLY A 230 9.15 -16.17 -3.50
N GLY A 231 7.98 -16.68 -3.88
CA GLY A 231 7.10 -16.01 -4.85
C GLY A 231 6.80 -14.57 -4.43
N GLY A 232 6.36 -14.38 -3.20
CA GLY A 232 6.23 -13.06 -2.57
C GLY A 232 7.59 -12.46 -2.20
N ILE A 233 8.25 -13.02 -1.19
CA ILE A 233 9.49 -12.49 -0.63
C ILE A 233 10.58 -13.56 -0.60
N PHE A 234 11.81 -13.19 -0.98
CA PHE A 234 12.97 -14.02 -0.70
C PHE A 234 14.06 -13.26 0.08
N ASN A 235 14.46 -13.85 1.21
CA ASN A 235 15.41 -13.26 2.16
C ASN A 235 16.77 -13.95 2.09
N PHE A 236 17.78 -13.21 1.64
CA PHE A 236 19.19 -13.60 1.65
C PHE A 236 20.04 -12.73 2.58
N GLY A 237 19.55 -11.55 2.97
CA GLY A 237 20.21 -10.63 3.90
C GLY A 237 19.93 -10.91 5.38
N SER A 238 20.78 -10.35 6.26
CA SER A 238 20.60 -10.43 7.71
C SER A 238 19.80 -9.24 8.24
N GLY A 239 18.90 -9.47 9.20
CA GLY A 239 18.14 -8.39 9.86
C GLY A 239 16.95 -7.92 9.02
N VAL A 240 16.23 -8.87 8.40
CA VAL A 240 14.93 -8.60 7.80
C VAL A 240 13.86 -8.77 8.88
N GLU A 241 12.99 -7.78 9.00
CA GLU A 241 11.85 -7.75 9.90
C GLU A 241 10.58 -7.53 9.06
N ILE A 242 9.58 -8.38 9.28
CA ILE A 242 8.31 -8.37 8.54
C ILE A 242 7.18 -8.28 9.57
N THR A 243 6.38 -7.23 9.49
CA THR A 243 5.36 -6.92 10.50
C THR A 243 4.05 -6.51 9.85
N ASN A 244 2.91 -7.02 10.35
CA ASN A 244 1.58 -6.68 9.84
C ASN A 244 1.42 -6.88 8.32
N CYS A 245 2.03 -7.93 7.75
CA CYS A 245 1.95 -8.17 6.32
C CYS A 245 1.00 -9.32 5.99
N THR A 246 0.39 -9.27 4.81
CA THR A 246 -0.41 -10.37 4.25
C THR A 246 0.29 -10.90 3.00
N LEU A 247 0.59 -12.20 2.97
CA LEU A 247 1.07 -12.90 1.78
C LEU A 247 0.02 -13.93 1.40
N SER A 248 -0.52 -13.81 0.19
CA SER A 248 -1.58 -14.67 -0.31
C SER A 248 -1.45 -14.88 -1.81
N GLY A 249 -1.78 -16.07 -2.31
CA GLY A 249 -1.81 -16.35 -3.75
C GLY A 249 -0.45 -16.23 -4.48
N ASN A 250 0.67 -16.17 -3.76
CA ASN A 250 1.99 -16.12 -4.38
C ASN A 250 2.44 -17.52 -4.83
N GLU A 251 3.17 -17.60 -5.95
CA GLU A 251 3.60 -18.87 -6.54
C GLU A 251 5.12 -18.99 -6.58
N ALA A 252 5.64 -20.13 -6.11
CA ALA A 252 7.01 -20.54 -6.34
C ALA A 252 7.04 -21.84 -7.14
N THR A 253 7.85 -21.94 -8.19
CA THR A 253 7.94 -23.23 -8.93
C THR A 253 8.64 -24.32 -8.13
N THR A 254 9.43 -23.96 -7.11
CA THR A 254 10.19 -24.89 -6.28
C THR A 254 9.74 -24.90 -4.82
N ASN A 255 9.90 -23.80 -4.07
CA ASN A 255 9.55 -23.73 -2.64
C ASN A 255 9.32 -22.29 -2.16
N GLY A 256 8.52 -22.14 -1.10
CA GLY A 256 8.20 -20.86 -0.46
C GLY A 256 7.43 -19.94 -1.41
N GLY A 257 6.18 -20.28 -1.73
CA GLY A 257 5.28 -19.39 -2.46
C GLY A 257 5.20 -18.02 -1.79
N GLY A 258 4.93 -17.98 -0.48
CA GLY A 258 4.87 -16.74 0.28
C GLY A 258 6.26 -16.19 0.53
N MET A 259 7.04 -16.93 1.32
CA MET A 259 8.39 -16.51 1.71
C MET A 259 9.43 -17.62 1.61
N GLY A 260 10.55 -17.30 0.96
CA GLY A 260 11.79 -18.06 1.05
C GLY A 260 12.84 -17.35 1.89
N SER A 261 13.69 -18.09 2.59
CA SER A 261 14.89 -17.54 3.24
C SER A 261 16.10 -18.47 3.10
N SER A 262 17.30 -17.87 3.07
CA SER A 262 18.55 -18.61 2.99
C SER A 262 19.65 -17.98 3.84
N THR A 263 20.40 -18.81 4.57
CA THR A 263 21.58 -18.43 5.39
C THR A 263 21.27 -17.57 6.61
N TYR A 264 20.38 -16.59 6.49
CA TYR A 264 19.94 -15.69 7.55
C TYR A 264 18.43 -15.84 7.78
N SER A 265 18.02 -15.52 9.01
CA SER A 265 16.65 -15.70 9.46
C SER A 265 15.95 -14.34 9.57
N PRO A 266 14.82 -14.13 8.88
CA PRO A 266 13.92 -13.02 9.17
C PRO A 266 13.18 -13.22 10.51
N THR A 267 12.76 -12.11 11.10
CA THR A 267 11.78 -12.06 12.18
C THR A 267 10.44 -11.66 11.59
N VAL A 268 9.37 -12.40 11.92
CA VAL A 268 8.04 -12.21 11.35
C VAL A 268 7.01 -12.13 12.46
N THR A 269 6.22 -11.06 12.48
CA THR A 269 5.25 -10.79 13.54
C THR A 269 3.93 -10.26 12.98
N ASN A 270 2.78 -10.64 13.55
CA ASN A 270 1.47 -10.11 13.16
C ASN A 270 1.14 -10.31 11.66
N CYS A 271 1.66 -11.37 11.02
CA CYS A 271 1.49 -11.58 9.58
C CYS A 271 0.52 -12.72 9.26
N ILE A 272 -0.06 -12.70 8.06
CA ILE A 272 -0.83 -13.81 7.50
C ILE A 272 -0.08 -14.37 6.28
N PHE A 273 0.08 -15.69 6.23
CA PHE A 273 0.57 -16.45 5.07
C PHE A 273 -0.46 -17.51 4.72
N TRP A 274 -1.17 -17.31 3.60
CA TRP A 274 -2.29 -18.16 3.27
C TRP A 274 -2.53 -18.33 1.78
N GLY A 275 -2.55 -19.57 1.31
CA GLY A 275 -2.87 -19.87 -0.08
C GLY A 275 -1.68 -19.66 -1.03
N ASP A 276 -0.47 -19.53 -0.49
CA ASP A 276 0.74 -19.49 -1.30
C ASP A 276 1.18 -20.91 -1.70
N THR A 277 1.74 -21.07 -2.90
CA THR A 277 2.08 -22.38 -3.46
C THR A 277 3.55 -22.53 -3.84
N PRO A 278 4.16 -23.73 -3.71
CA PRO A 278 3.59 -24.96 -3.13
C PRO A 278 3.58 -25.00 -1.60
N ASP A 279 4.24 -24.06 -0.94
CA ASP A 279 4.33 -23.96 0.52
C ASP A 279 4.41 -22.50 0.94
N GLU A 280 3.80 -22.14 2.07
CA GLU A 280 3.83 -20.76 2.59
C GLU A 280 5.26 -20.27 2.83
N ILE A 281 6.09 -21.13 3.44
CA ILE A 281 7.41 -20.75 3.96
C ILE A 281 8.46 -21.81 3.69
N TYR A 282 9.59 -21.38 3.15
CA TYR A 282 10.77 -22.20 2.94
C TYR A 282 12.02 -21.63 3.61
N ASN A 283 12.68 -22.43 4.46
CA ASN A 283 13.94 -22.07 5.13
C ASN A 283 15.10 -22.95 4.62
N TYR A 284 16.08 -22.37 3.93
CA TYR A 284 17.27 -23.06 3.44
C TYR A 284 18.53 -22.67 4.21
N ASN A 285 18.97 -23.52 5.15
CA ASN A 285 20.06 -23.19 6.08
C ASN A 285 19.80 -21.87 6.86
N SER A 286 18.52 -21.53 7.03
CA SER A 286 17.99 -20.45 7.85
C SER A 286 16.98 -21.05 8.84
N ASN A 287 16.49 -20.25 9.76
CA ASN A 287 15.47 -20.63 10.73
C ASN A 287 14.72 -19.37 11.16
N SER A 288 13.74 -18.96 10.35
CA SER A 288 12.89 -17.78 10.60
C SER A 288 12.17 -17.90 11.94
N THR A 289 11.88 -16.77 12.60
CA THR A 289 11.16 -16.73 13.88
C THR A 289 9.80 -16.08 13.70
N PHE A 290 8.76 -16.68 14.28
CA PHE A 290 7.37 -16.25 14.12
C PHE A 290 6.69 -16.02 15.45
N SER A 291 5.96 -14.92 15.58
CA SER A 291 5.03 -14.67 16.68
C SER A 291 3.76 -14.02 16.17
N TYR A 292 2.61 -14.41 16.72
CA TYR A 292 1.32 -13.81 16.36
C TYR A 292 1.03 -13.81 14.85
N CYS A 293 1.39 -14.90 14.16
CA CYS A 293 1.13 -15.06 12.73
C CYS A 293 0.08 -16.15 12.49
N ASP A 294 -0.73 -15.99 11.45
CA ASP A 294 -1.52 -17.07 10.88
C ASP A 294 -0.79 -17.65 9.68
N ILE A 295 -0.45 -18.94 9.74
CA ILE A 295 0.38 -19.58 8.72
C ILE A 295 -0.25 -20.92 8.37
N GLN A 296 -0.70 -21.05 7.12
CA GLN A 296 -1.33 -22.27 6.63
C GLN A 296 -0.44 -23.49 6.83
N GLY A 297 -0.96 -24.49 7.53
CA GLY A 297 -0.31 -25.77 7.76
C GLY A 297 0.78 -25.78 8.83
N CYS A 298 0.98 -24.68 9.57
CA CYS A 298 1.99 -24.62 10.63
C CYS A 298 1.56 -25.35 11.93
N GLY A 299 0.26 -25.66 12.09
CA GLY A 299 -0.32 -26.28 13.27
C GLY A 299 -0.57 -25.33 14.46
N GLY A 300 -0.28 -24.04 14.32
CA GLY A 300 -0.29 -23.02 15.37
C GLY A 300 0.71 -23.30 16.51
N SER A 301 0.87 -22.37 17.45
CA SER A 301 1.84 -22.51 18.55
C SER A 301 1.61 -23.74 19.44
N SER A 302 0.38 -24.28 19.47
CA SER A 302 0.07 -25.48 20.27
C SER A 302 0.62 -26.77 19.67
N SER A 303 0.82 -26.81 18.34
CA SER A 303 1.22 -28.01 17.59
C SER A 303 2.23 -27.69 16.48
N TRP A 304 3.07 -26.67 16.72
CA TRP A 304 3.99 -26.08 15.74
C TRP A 304 4.81 -27.10 14.95
N ASP A 305 4.77 -27.01 13.62
CA ASP A 305 5.69 -27.73 12.75
C ASP A 305 7.06 -27.00 12.70
N PRO A 306 8.14 -27.60 13.22
CA PRO A 306 9.47 -26.99 13.21
C PRO A 306 10.07 -26.76 11.81
N ASN A 307 9.46 -27.26 10.74
CA ASN A 307 9.90 -26.95 9.37
C ASN A 307 9.66 -25.49 8.98
N PHE A 308 8.66 -24.83 9.58
CA PHE A 308 8.37 -23.42 9.35
C PHE A 308 9.41 -22.51 10.02
N GLY A 309 9.99 -22.97 11.13
CA GLY A 309 11.04 -22.25 11.85
C GLY A 309 10.83 -22.32 13.36
N THR A 310 11.07 -21.20 14.04
CA THR A 310 10.96 -21.09 15.50
C THR A 310 9.69 -20.37 15.91
N ASP A 311 8.84 -21.06 16.67
CA ASP A 311 7.67 -20.50 17.34
C ASP A 311 8.07 -19.64 18.55
N LEU A 312 7.61 -18.40 18.58
CA LEU A 312 7.72 -17.49 19.71
C LEU A 312 6.37 -17.26 20.43
N GLY A 313 5.30 -17.95 20.00
CA GLY A 313 3.97 -17.87 20.60
C GLY A 313 2.98 -17.02 19.80
N GLY A 314 1.68 -17.22 20.06
CA GLY A 314 0.60 -16.46 19.42
C GLY A 314 0.27 -16.90 17.99
N ASN A 315 0.97 -17.89 17.43
CA ASN A 315 0.73 -18.31 16.05
C ASN A 315 -0.51 -19.21 15.94
N ILE A 316 -1.28 -19.04 14.87
CA ILE A 316 -2.45 -19.83 14.53
C ILE A 316 -2.30 -20.49 13.15
N ASP A 317 -3.16 -21.45 12.87
CA ASP A 317 -3.27 -22.17 11.59
C ASP A 317 -4.76 -22.41 11.36
N SER A 318 -5.43 -21.36 10.89
CA SER A 318 -6.87 -21.35 10.64
C SER A 318 -7.14 -20.66 9.32
N ASP A 319 -8.28 -20.96 8.71
CA ASP A 319 -8.74 -20.13 7.59
C ASP A 319 -8.85 -18.66 8.05
N PRO A 320 -8.16 -17.70 7.41
CA PRO A 320 -8.27 -16.28 7.72
C PRO A 320 -9.67 -15.74 7.40
N CYS A 321 -10.49 -16.49 6.66
CA CYS A 321 -11.81 -16.05 6.21
C CYS A 321 -11.72 -14.71 5.46
N PHE A 322 -10.85 -14.63 4.45
CA PHE A 322 -10.81 -13.48 3.56
C PHE A 322 -12.15 -13.28 2.84
N VAL A 323 -12.56 -12.02 2.67
CA VAL A 323 -13.81 -11.63 1.99
C VAL A 323 -13.91 -12.27 0.60
N ASP A 324 -12.87 -12.14 -0.23
CA ASP A 324 -12.71 -12.88 -1.48
C ASP A 324 -11.24 -13.10 -1.84
N ILE A 325 -10.69 -14.24 -1.41
CA ILE A 325 -9.31 -14.62 -1.74
C ILE A 325 -9.04 -14.78 -3.26
N ASN A 326 -10.07 -15.02 -4.08
CA ASN A 326 -9.89 -15.19 -5.53
C ASN A 326 -9.98 -13.87 -6.29
N ASN A 327 -10.35 -12.79 -5.61
CA ASN A 327 -10.33 -11.44 -6.14
C ASN A 327 -9.62 -10.48 -5.16
N PRO A 328 -8.29 -10.61 -4.99
CA PRO A 328 -7.56 -9.90 -3.95
C PRO A 328 -7.70 -8.38 -3.99
N ALA A 329 -7.82 -7.80 -5.19
CA ALA A 329 -7.94 -6.36 -5.43
C ALA A 329 -9.39 -5.85 -5.43
N GLY A 330 -10.36 -6.69 -5.08
CA GLY A 330 -11.76 -6.28 -5.10
C GLY A 330 -12.36 -6.11 -6.50
N ALA A 331 -13.59 -5.64 -6.54
CA ALA A 331 -14.41 -5.51 -7.74
C ALA A 331 -13.88 -4.45 -8.73
N ASP A 332 -13.23 -3.40 -8.23
CA ASP A 332 -12.65 -2.35 -9.07
C ASP A 332 -11.29 -2.75 -9.69
N GLY A 333 -10.66 -3.81 -9.16
CA GLY A 333 -9.37 -4.32 -9.62
C GLY A 333 -8.18 -3.42 -9.25
N VAL A 334 -8.35 -2.53 -8.27
CA VAL A 334 -7.34 -1.62 -7.75
C VAL A 334 -7.03 -2.02 -6.32
N PHE A 335 -5.76 -2.27 -6.02
CA PHE A 335 -5.37 -2.57 -4.64
C PHE A 335 -5.33 -1.30 -3.78
N LEU A 336 -5.38 -1.51 -2.45
CA LEU A 336 -5.41 -0.47 -1.42
C LEU A 336 -6.79 0.21 -1.32
N THR A 337 -7.83 -0.41 -1.82
CA THR A 337 -9.19 0.11 -1.76
C THR A 337 -10.04 -0.69 -0.78
N TRP A 338 -11.22 -0.15 -0.53
CA TRP A 338 -12.17 -0.69 0.42
C TRP A 338 -12.81 -2.02 0.01
N ASP A 339 -12.80 -2.35 -1.27
CA ASP A 339 -13.32 -3.62 -1.80
C ASP A 339 -12.27 -4.73 -1.88
N ASP A 340 -11.03 -4.48 -1.43
CA ASP A 340 -9.95 -5.46 -1.36
C ASP A 340 -10.43 -6.80 -0.75
N GLY A 341 -10.27 -7.88 -1.52
CA GLY A 341 -10.75 -9.22 -1.16
C GLY A 341 -9.96 -9.86 -0.03
N LEU A 342 -8.75 -9.37 0.28
CA LEU A 342 -7.88 -9.86 1.35
C LEU A 342 -8.19 -9.25 2.74
N ARG A 343 -9.27 -8.46 2.87
CA ARG A 343 -9.83 -8.09 4.17
C ARG A 343 -10.39 -9.31 4.91
N LEU A 344 -10.36 -9.26 6.23
CA LEU A 344 -10.91 -10.32 7.08
C LEU A 344 -12.44 -10.19 7.17
N ASP A 345 -13.16 -11.31 7.09
CA ASP A 345 -14.57 -11.36 7.46
C ASP A 345 -14.76 -11.46 8.99
N GLY A 346 -15.96 -11.12 9.48
CA GLY A 346 -16.28 -11.15 10.92
C GLY A 346 -16.28 -12.54 11.59
N ASN A 347 -16.01 -13.62 10.87
CA ASN A 347 -15.81 -14.97 11.42
C ASN A 347 -14.34 -15.35 11.55
N SER A 348 -13.42 -14.49 11.10
CA SER A 348 -11.99 -14.74 11.14
C SER A 348 -11.46 -14.92 12.56
N LEU A 349 -10.57 -15.89 12.75
CA LEU A 349 -9.80 -16.03 14.00
C LEU A 349 -8.56 -15.13 14.04
N CYS A 350 -8.26 -14.42 12.96
CA CYS A 350 -7.20 -13.43 12.90
C CYS A 350 -7.61 -12.10 13.55
N ILE A 351 -8.92 -11.88 13.73
CA ILE A 351 -9.46 -10.70 14.40
C ILE A 351 -9.09 -10.71 15.87
N ASP A 352 -8.58 -9.59 16.38
CA ASP A 352 -8.09 -9.41 17.76
C ASP A 352 -7.08 -10.49 18.20
N ALA A 353 -6.24 -10.96 17.27
CA ALA A 353 -5.34 -12.09 17.53
C ALA A 353 -3.85 -11.72 17.48
N ALA A 354 -3.51 -10.54 16.99
CA ALA A 354 -2.13 -10.04 16.90
C ALA A 354 -1.67 -9.31 18.17
N ASP A 355 -0.37 -9.03 18.24
CA ASP A 355 0.25 -8.26 19.32
C ASP A 355 0.26 -6.77 19.01
N GLY A 356 -0.62 -6.00 19.65
CA GLY A 356 -0.75 -4.55 19.44
C GLY A 356 0.48 -3.74 19.86
N ASP A 357 1.27 -4.23 20.84
CA ASP A 357 2.55 -3.58 21.23
C ASP A 357 3.59 -3.62 20.09
N SER A 358 3.49 -4.62 19.21
CA SER A 358 4.39 -4.82 18.07
C SER A 358 3.78 -4.35 16.74
N ALA A 359 2.53 -3.86 16.76
CA ALA A 359 1.79 -3.53 15.55
C ALA A 359 2.15 -2.15 14.99
N HIS A 360 2.01 -2.01 13.68
CA HIS A 360 1.95 -0.70 13.04
C HIS A 360 0.68 0.06 13.47
N LEU A 361 0.72 1.39 13.61
CA LEU A 361 -0.40 2.16 14.14
C LEU A 361 -1.64 2.16 13.24
N GLN A 362 -1.41 2.09 11.93
CA GLN A 362 -2.45 2.08 10.92
C GLN A 362 -2.43 0.77 10.13
N ASP A 363 -3.59 0.36 9.64
CA ASP A 363 -3.74 -0.71 8.67
C ASP A 363 -3.40 -0.21 7.25
N ILE A 364 -3.45 -1.09 6.26
CA ILE A 364 -3.01 -0.77 4.90
C ILE A 364 -3.90 0.24 4.20
N LEU A 365 -5.13 0.45 4.69
CA LEU A 365 -6.08 1.44 4.18
C LEU A 365 -5.93 2.81 4.90
N GLY A 366 -4.97 2.92 5.82
CA GLY A 366 -4.66 4.14 6.54
C GLY A 366 -5.55 4.39 7.76
N LEU A 367 -6.38 3.43 8.14
CA LEU A 367 -7.16 3.53 9.37
C LEU A 367 -6.35 3.08 10.58
N ASN A 368 -6.71 3.60 11.75
CA ASN A 368 -6.05 3.18 12.99
C ASN A 368 -6.45 1.76 13.33
N ARG A 369 -5.48 0.90 13.64
CA ARG A 369 -5.79 -0.43 14.19
C ARG A 369 -6.50 -0.29 15.53
N ILE A 370 -7.63 -0.98 15.70
CA ILE A 370 -8.56 -0.80 16.83
C ILE A 370 -8.51 -2.01 17.75
N ASP A 371 -8.32 -1.77 19.05
CA ASP A 371 -8.46 -2.79 20.09
C ASP A 371 -9.92 -2.91 20.54
N VAL A 372 -10.61 -4.00 20.18
CA VAL A 372 -12.03 -4.17 20.52
C VAL A 372 -12.23 -4.92 21.84
N ASN A 373 -12.49 -4.18 22.94
CA ASN A 373 -13.59 -4.42 23.93
C ASN A 373 -13.53 -3.53 25.21
N GLY A 374 -13.95 -2.25 25.16
CA GLY A 374 -14.00 -1.41 26.37
C GLY A 374 -12.64 -1.17 27.04
N VAL A 375 -11.58 -1.14 26.22
CA VAL A 375 -10.15 -1.16 26.54
C VAL A 375 -9.49 0.20 26.20
N ASP A 376 -8.30 0.44 26.75
CA ASP A 376 -7.64 1.74 26.95
C ASP A 376 -6.82 2.24 25.74
N HIS A 377 -7.46 3.07 24.91
CA HIS A 377 -6.90 3.79 23.75
C HIS A 377 -5.78 4.83 24.04
N ASN A 378 -4.88 4.62 25.01
CA ASN A 378 -3.71 5.49 25.20
C ASN A 378 -2.43 4.79 25.69
N GLY A 379 -2.37 3.46 25.59
CA GLY A 379 -1.15 2.71 25.83
C GLY A 379 -0.68 2.78 27.28
N VAL A 380 -1.40 2.15 28.22
CA VAL A 380 -0.77 1.45 29.35
C VAL A 380 -1.67 0.33 29.93
N GLY A 381 -1.48 -0.94 29.53
CA GLY A 381 -1.63 -2.08 30.44
C GLY A 381 -2.35 -3.36 29.96
N GLY A 382 -1.56 -4.31 29.44
CA GLY A 382 -2.00 -5.69 29.11
C GLY A 382 -2.41 -5.78 27.64
N PRO A 383 -2.13 -6.90 26.93
CA PRO A 383 -1.93 -6.87 25.48
C PRO A 383 -3.13 -6.26 24.76
N ASP A 384 -2.87 -5.13 24.10
CA ASP A 384 -3.76 -4.53 23.12
C ASP A 384 -3.79 -5.52 21.94
N TYR A 385 -4.96 -6.05 21.60
CA TYR A 385 -5.08 -6.98 20.48
C TYR A 385 -5.51 -6.20 19.25
N VAL A 386 -4.82 -6.42 18.14
CA VAL A 386 -5.20 -5.92 16.80
C VAL A 386 -5.30 -7.10 15.86
N ASP A 387 -5.69 -6.87 14.62
CA ASP A 387 -5.81 -7.95 13.67
C ASP A 387 -4.47 -8.41 13.11
N MET A 388 -4.34 -9.71 12.85
CA MET A 388 -3.20 -10.22 12.10
C MET A 388 -3.29 -9.78 10.64
N GLY A 389 -2.14 -9.57 10.01
CA GLY A 389 -2.04 -9.18 8.61
C GLY A 389 -2.11 -7.66 8.40
N ALA A 390 -2.31 -7.27 7.14
CA ALA A 390 -2.23 -5.88 6.69
C ALA A 390 -3.52 -5.07 6.90
N TYR A 391 -4.67 -5.71 6.97
CA TYR A 391 -5.97 -5.05 7.15
C TYR A 391 -6.41 -5.11 8.61
N GLU A 392 -7.22 -4.14 9.03
CA GLU A 392 -7.99 -4.21 10.26
C GLU A 392 -9.47 -4.43 9.90
N SER A 393 -10.15 -5.31 10.64
CA SER A 393 -11.58 -5.56 10.51
C SER A 393 -12.35 -4.66 11.46
N TYR A 394 -13.30 -3.93 10.88
CA TYR A 394 -14.31 -3.15 11.60
C TYR A 394 -15.65 -3.89 11.68
N SER A 395 -15.67 -5.16 11.26
CA SER A 395 -16.91 -5.94 11.13
C SER A 395 -17.64 -6.07 12.47
N GLY A 396 -18.91 -5.66 12.48
CA GLY A 396 -19.79 -5.75 13.66
C GLY A 396 -19.66 -4.60 14.65
N LEU A 397 -18.89 -3.55 14.31
CA LEU A 397 -18.93 -2.26 14.98
C LEU A 397 -19.99 -1.35 14.35
N ASP A 398 -20.51 -0.42 15.15
CA ASP A 398 -21.47 0.64 14.78
C ASP A 398 -21.22 1.76 15.81
N SER A 399 -20.21 2.57 15.50
CA SER A 399 -19.49 3.46 16.42
C SER A 399 -20.36 4.60 16.92
N ASP A 400 -21.29 5.07 16.10
CA ASP A 400 -22.23 6.14 16.45
C ASP A 400 -23.68 5.66 16.67
N SER A 401 -23.93 4.36 16.48
CA SER A 401 -25.21 3.69 16.74
C SER A 401 -26.36 4.14 15.84
N ASP A 402 -26.08 4.46 14.59
CA ASP A 402 -27.07 4.88 13.59
C ASP A 402 -27.69 3.72 12.80
N GLY A 403 -27.09 2.54 12.89
CA GLY A 403 -27.55 1.30 12.27
C GLY A 403 -26.84 0.93 10.96
N MET A 404 -25.89 1.72 10.49
CA MET A 404 -24.84 1.31 9.56
C MET A 404 -23.66 0.74 10.36
N PRO A 405 -23.00 -0.31 9.84
CA PRO A 405 -21.79 -0.82 10.48
C PRO A 405 -20.56 -0.03 10.05
N ASP A 406 -19.57 0.10 10.94
CA ASP A 406 -18.35 0.88 10.69
C ASP A 406 -17.67 0.46 9.39
N ASP A 407 -17.66 -0.83 9.05
CA ASP A 407 -17.06 -1.32 7.81
C ASP A 407 -17.78 -0.75 6.58
N TYR A 408 -19.11 -0.68 6.56
CA TYR A 408 -19.85 0.00 5.50
C TYR A 408 -19.53 1.49 5.49
N GLU A 409 -19.63 2.18 6.62
CA GLU A 409 -19.40 3.62 6.70
C GLU A 409 -18.02 4.01 6.16
N ILE A 410 -17.01 3.27 6.58
CA ILE A 410 -15.64 3.40 6.13
C ILE A 410 -15.52 3.20 4.61
N ILE A 411 -16.09 2.11 4.08
CA ILE A 411 -16.04 1.78 2.64
C ILE A 411 -16.65 2.92 1.79
N HIS A 412 -17.65 3.61 2.34
CA HIS A 412 -18.47 4.60 1.64
C HIS A 412 -18.08 6.05 1.98
N GLY A 413 -17.04 6.26 2.81
CA GLY A 413 -16.55 7.59 3.18
C GLY A 413 -17.47 8.36 4.14
N LEU A 414 -18.30 7.64 4.89
CA LEU A 414 -19.20 8.16 5.92
C LEU A 414 -18.46 8.38 7.25
N ASP A 415 -19.02 9.20 8.14
CA ASP A 415 -18.40 9.60 9.41
C ASP A 415 -18.84 8.68 10.54
N LEU A 416 -17.95 7.75 10.91
CA LEU A 416 -18.03 6.82 12.05
C LEU A 416 -18.48 7.42 13.40
N THR A 417 -18.53 8.75 13.52
CA THR A 417 -18.86 9.46 14.75
C THR A 417 -20.07 10.38 14.64
N ASP A 418 -20.71 10.50 13.48
CA ASP A 418 -21.87 11.37 13.24
C ASP A 418 -23.09 10.64 12.68
N SER A 419 -23.83 10.00 13.58
CA SER A 419 -25.09 9.28 13.32
C SER A 419 -26.20 10.00 12.54
N ASN A 420 -26.03 11.28 12.23
CA ASN A 420 -26.95 12.00 11.36
C ASN A 420 -26.68 11.72 9.87
N ASP A 421 -25.45 11.36 9.50
CA ASP A 421 -25.07 11.10 8.12
C ASP A 421 -25.78 9.85 7.54
N ALA A 422 -26.20 8.88 8.36
CA ALA A 422 -27.17 7.83 7.97
C ALA A 422 -28.41 8.38 7.26
N ASN A 423 -28.83 9.61 7.59
CA ASN A 423 -30.01 10.26 7.03
C ASN A 423 -29.66 11.29 5.95
N GLU A 424 -28.38 11.51 5.68
CA GLU A 424 -27.93 12.27 4.53
C GLU A 424 -28.02 11.41 3.26
N ASP A 425 -27.88 12.08 2.14
CA ASP A 425 -27.97 11.56 0.78
C ASP A 425 -26.67 12.03 0.11
N LEU A 426 -25.65 11.19 0.20
CA LEU A 426 -24.27 11.57 -0.06
C LEU A 426 -24.02 11.78 -1.56
N ASP A 427 -24.66 11.00 -2.42
CA ASP A 427 -24.54 11.09 -3.88
C ASP A 427 -25.69 11.83 -4.57
N SER A 428 -26.75 12.20 -3.84
CA SER A 428 -27.89 12.99 -4.32
C SER A 428 -28.83 12.24 -5.28
N ASP A 429 -29.02 10.94 -5.08
CA ASP A 429 -29.91 10.07 -5.87
C ASP A 429 -31.34 9.91 -5.27
N ASP A 430 -31.65 10.64 -4.19
CA ASP A 430 -32.88 10.56 -3.39
C ASP A 430 -32.98 9.34 -2.42
N LEU A 431 -31.93 8.53 -2.27
CA LEU A 431 -31.77 7.57 -1.17
C LEU A 431 -31.02 8.19 0.00
N SER A 432 -31.23 7.65 1.20
CA SER A 432 -30.38 7.99 2.34
C SER A 432 -29.29 6.94 2.48
N ASN A 433 -28.13 7.31 2.97
CA ASN A 433 -26.98 6.43 3.17
C ASN A 433 -27.36 5.11 3.91
N LEU A 434 -28.22 5.19 4.93
CA LEU A 434 -28.71 4.02 5.67
C LEU A 434 -29.65 3.12 4.85
N LEU A 435 -30.45 3.70 3.95
CA LEU A 435 -31.36 2.93 3.09
C LEU A 435 -30.55 2.20 2.02
N GLU A 436 -29.51 2.82 1.50
CA GLU A 436 -28.58 2.20 0.55
C GLU A 436 -27.90 1.00 1.16
N TYR A 437 -27.35 1.14 2.38
CA TYR A 437 -26.85 0.00 3.14
C TYR A 437 -27.89 -1.12 3.29
N GLN A 438 -29.15 -0.77 3.56
CA GLN A 438 -30.22 -1.75 3.76
C GLN A 438 -30.63 -2.49 2.47
N ILE A 439 -30.46 -1.87 1.30
CA ILE A 439 -30.78 -2.47 0.00
C ILE A 439 -29.54 -3.03 -0.72
N GLY A 440 -28.34 -2.73 -0.22
CA GLY A 440 -27.06 -3.23 -0.72
C GLY A 440 -26.42 -2.37 -1.82
N THR A 441 -26.87 -1.13 -2.00
CA THR A 441 -26.31 -0.14 -2.93
C THR A 441 -25.21 0.70 -2.26
N TRP A 442 -24.53 1.54 -3.04
CA TRP A 442 -23.35 2.29 -2.60
C TRP A 442 -23.64 3.79 -2.41
N ALA A 443 -23.73 4.24 -1.15
CA ALA A 443 -23.94 5.65 -0.72
C ALA A 443 -23.16 6.79 -1.40
N GLY A 444 -22.10 6.49 -2.12
CA GLY A 444 -21.28 7.48 -2.82
C GLY A 444 -21.41 7.42 -4.34
N TYR A 445 -22.31 6.59 -4.87
CA TYR A 445 -22.45 6.28 -6.29
C TYR A 445 -23.91 6.19 -6.68
N GLU A 446 -24.36 7.22 -7.43
CA GLU A 446 -25.75 7.32 -7.89
C GLU A 446 -26.25 6.07 -8.66
N ASP A 447 -25.36 5.26 -9.26
CA ASP A 447 -25.69 4.11 -10.12
C ASP A 447 -24.73 2.94 -9.79
N THR A 448 -25.19 2.05 -8.90
CA THR A 448 -24.36 0.97 -8.32
C THR A 448 -23.99 -0.10 -9.36
N ASP A 449 -24.94 -0.51 -10.21
CA ASP A 449 -24.72 -1.57 -11.21
C ASP A 449 -24.21 -1.07 -12.57
N ARG A 450 -24.18 0.25 -12.76
CA ARG A 450 -23.62 0.98 -13.89
C ARG A 450 -24.40 0.77 -15.19
N ASP A 451 -25.71 0.58 -15.09
CA ASP A 451 -26.58 0.41 -16.25
C ASP A 451 -27.07 1.74 -16.86
N GLY A 452 -26.88 2.85 -16.14
CA GLY A 452 -27.25 4.20 -16.52
C GLY A 452 -28.57 4.71 -15.93
N MET A 453 -29.18 3.98 -15.00
CA MET A 453 -30.25 4.43 -14.11
C MET A 453 -29.70 4.65 -12.71
N ASP A 454 -30.26 5.61 -11.95
CA ASP A 454 -29.83 5.83 -10.57
C ASP A 454 -30.56 4.91 -9.57
N ASP A 455 -29.87 4.50 -8.51
CA ASP A 455 -30.34 3.51 -7.52
C ASP A 455 -31.65 3.98 -6.87
N GLY A 456 -31.79 5.28 -6.59
CA GLY A 456 -32.99 5.87 -6.02
C GLY A 456 -34.21 5.84 -6.95
N TRP A 457 -34.02 6.03 -8.25
CA TRP A 457 -35.07 5.85 -9.24
C TRP A 457 -35.46 4.37 -9.33
N GLU A 458 -34.49 3.48 -9.43
CA GLU A 458 -34.74 2.04 -9.49
C GLU A 458 -35.50 1.55 -8.26
N HIS A 459 -35.08 1.97 -7.07
CA HIS A 459 -35.77 1.70 -5.81
C HIS A 459 -37.22 2.23 -5.83
N THR A 460 -37.42 3.43 -6.34
CA THR A 460 -38.74 4.08 -6.45
C THR A 460 -39.69 3.32 -7.37
N TYR A 461 -39.18 2.77 -8.47
CA TYR A 461 -39.95 2.03 -9.47
C TYR A 461 -39.92 0.50 -9.30
N ALA A 462 -39.27 0.02 -8.23
CA ALA A 462 -39.15 -1.39 -7.88
C ALA A 462 -38.42 -2.23 -8.93
N LEU A 463 -37.36 -1.64 -9.47
CA LEU A 463 -36.28 -2.29 -10.22
C LEU A 463 -35.20 -2.78 -9.25
N ASP A 464 -34.23 -3.53 -9.76
CA ASP A 464 -33.14 -4.12 -8.97
C ASP A 464 -31.83 -3.37 -9.23
N PRO A 465 -31.43 -2.41 -8.36
CA PRO A 465 -30.24 -1.55 -8.55
C PRO A 465 -28.89 -2.29 -8.46
N LEU A 466 -28.93 -3.62 -8.52
CA LEU A 466 -27.79 -4.52 -8.46
C LEU A 466 -27.78 -5.48 -9.67
N ASP A 467 -28.66 -5.29 -10.66
CA ASP A 467 -28.83 -6.15 -11.84
C ASP A 467 -28.86 -5.33 -13.13
N ASP A 468 -27.67 -5.12 -13.71
CA ASP A 468 -27.46 -4.38 -14.96
C ASP A 468 -28.27 -4.85 -16.18
N SER A 469 -28.90 -6.02 -16.10
CA SER A 469 -29.70 -6.59 -17.16
C SER A 469 -31.14 -6.05 -17.18
N ASP A 470 -31.57 -5.47 -16.07
CA ASP A 470 -32.90 -4.95 -15.84
C ASP A 470 -33.18 -3.69 -16.70
N VAL A 471 -32.16 -2.87 -16.98
CA VAL A 471 -32.17 -1.74 -17.94
C VAL A 471 -32.94 -1.98 -19.24
N SER A 472 -32.91 -3.22 -19.72
CA SER A 472 -33.45 -3.64 -21.01
C SER A 472 -34.84 -4.28 -20.92
N GLN A 473 -35.38 -4.41 -19.72
CA GLN A 473 -36.71 -4.94 -19.44
C GLN A 473 -37.79 -3.87 -19.69
N ASP A 474 -39.02 -4.34 -19.88
CA ASP A 474 -40.24 -3.53 -20.04
C ASP A 474 -41.18 -3.94 -18.89
N ALA A 475 -40.91 -3.41 -17.70
CA ALA A 475 -41.52 -3.88 -16.46
C ALA A 475 -43.04 -3.69 -16.46
N ASP A 476 -43.54 -2.62 -17.06
CA ASP A 476 -44.96 -2.26 -17.08
C ASP A 476 -45.72 -2.73 -18.36
N ASN A 477 -44.99 -3.24 -19.35
CA ASN A 477 -45.47 -3.74 -20.64
C ASN A 477 -46.14 -2.68 -21.52
N ASP A 478 -45.69 -1.43 -21.46
CA ASP A 478 -46.17 -0.35 -22.32
C ASP A 478 -45.42 -0.24 -23.66
N GLY A 479 -44.27 -0.93 -23.76
CA GLY A 479 -43.44 -1.01 -24.95
C GLY A 479 -42.21 -0.10 -24.96
N LEU A 480 -41.91 0.59 -23.85
CA LEU A 480 -40.63 1.21 -23.55
C LEU A 480 -39.80 0.29 -22.64
N ASN A 481 -38.47 0.42 -22.68
CA ASN A 481 -37.61 -0.25 -21.71
C ASN A 481 -37.33 0.67 -20.51
N ASN A 482 -36.88 0.12 -19.38
CA ASN A 482 -36.67 0.86 -18.14
C ASN A 482 -35.79 2.12 -18.35
N LEU A 483 -34.70 2.03 -19.11
CA LEU A 483 -33.82 3.18 -19.40
C LEU A 483 -34.49 4.25 -20.29
N ASP A 484 -35.32 3.83 -21.24
CA ASP A 484 -36.13 4.75 -22.05
C ASP A 484 -37.20 5.46 -21.19
N GLU A 485 -37.59 4.90 -20.04
CA GLU A 485 -38.52 5.54 -19.08
C GLU A 485 -37.81 6.49 -18.11
N TYR A 486 -36.55 6.19 -17.77
CA TYR A 486 -35.68 7.03 -16.95
C TYR A 486 -35.29 8.34 -17.66
N THR A 487 -34.98 8.28 -18.95
CA THR A 487 -34.45 9.39 -19.78
C THR A 487 -35.49 10.23 -20.53
#